data_AF-A0A0C9ZI41-F1
#
_entry.id   AF-A0A0C9ZI41-F1
#
_cell.length_a   1.000
_cell.length_b   1.000
_cell.length_c   1.000
_cell.angle_alpha   90.00
_cell.angle_beta   90.00
_cell.angle_gamma   90.00
#
_symmetry.space_group_name_H-M   'P 1'
#
loop_
_entity.id
_entity.type
_entity.pdbx_description
1 polymer ?
#
loop_
_entity_poly.entity_id
_entity_poly.type
_entity_poly.pdbx_seq_one_letter_code
_entity_poly.pdbx_strand_id
1 'polypeptide(L)'
;CVTGLSSCLVGERFQRSPDTITKYFKRMLFFFSSNPFYGSQIVFPTHETPISEKILNDPRFRFFDQCIGAVDGTHIQAFVPPEEHFHMCNRK
;
A
#
# COMPACT_ATOMS: atom_id res chain seq x y z
N CYS A 1 2.97 10.61 -0.31
CA CYS A 1 2.05 10.47 -1.45
C CYS A 1 2.66 11.14 -2.67
N VAL A 2 3.18 10.34 -3.61
CA VAL A 2 3.54 10.87 -4.92
C VAL A 2 2.25 10.85 -5.73
N THR A 3 1.47 11.93 -5.67
CA THR A 3 0.25 12.07 -6.49
C THR A 3 0.58 12.28 -7.97
N GLY A 4 1.87 12.34 -8.35
CA GLY A 4 2.32 12.68 -9.70
C GLY A 4 2.01 14.13 -10.13
N LEU A 5 1.33 14.90 -9.28
CA LEU A 5 0.93 16.28 -9.50
C LEU A 5 1.93 17.24 -8.84
N SER A 6 2.15 18.39 -9.46
CA SER A 6 2.93 19.47 -8.82
C SER A 6 2.24 19.94 -7.53
N SER A 7 3.03 20.37 -6.55
CA SER A 7 2.52 20.94 -5.30
C SER A 7 1.58 22.14 -5.53
N CYS A 8 1.78 22.88 -6.63
CA CYS A 8 0.92 23.98 -7.06
C CYS A 8 -0.50 23.50 -7.41
N LEU A 9 -0.64 22.47 -8.24
CA LEU A 9 -1.96 21.94 -8.63
C LEU A 9 -2.74 21.40 -7.43
N VAL A 10 -2.03 20.76 -6.49
CA VAL A 10 -2.64 20.29 -5.23
C VAL A 10 -3.06 21.48 -4.37
N GLY A 11 -2.23 22.52 -4.29
CA GLY A 11 -2.54 23.81 -3.67
C GLY A 11 -3.82 24.45 -4.20
N GLU A 12 -3.93 24.54 -5.52
CA GLU A 12 -5.10 25.07 -6.23
C GLU A 12 -6.34 24.23 -5.97
N ARG A 13 -6.24 22.90 -6.05
CA ARG A 13 -7.40 22.02 -5.81
C ARG A 13 -7.98 22.17 -4.41
N PHE A 14 -7.11 22.25 -3.41
CA PHE A 14 -7.54 22.35 -2.01
C PHE A 14 -7.68 23.79 -1.51
N GLN A 15 -7.31 24.78 -2.33
CA GLN A 15 -7.29 26.20 -1.96
C GLN A 15 -6.51 26.46 -0.66
N ARG A 16 -5.36 25.80 -0.53
CA ARG A 16 -4.50 25.85 0.67
C ARG A 16 -3.03 25.88 0.27
N SER A 17 -2.18 26.37 1.18
CA SER A 17 -0.74 26.33 0.97
C SER A 17 -0.21 24.88 0.94
N PRO A 18 0.86 24.61 0.17
CA PRO A 18 1.51 23.31 0.16
C PRO A 18 1.91 22.81 1.56
N ASP A 19 2.29 23.70 2.45
CA ASP A 19 2.63 23.38 3.85
C ASP A 19 1.43 22.83 4.62
N THR A 20 0.26 23.48 4.46
CA THR A 20 -0.98 23.04 5.11
C THR A 20 -1.38 21.66 4.59
N ILE A 21 -1.33 21.47 3.28
CA ILE A 21 -1.63 20.19 2.63
C ILE A 21 -0.68 19.10 3.15
N THR A 22 0.62 19.37 3.18
CA THR A 22 1.64 18.42 3.65
C THR A 22 1.43 18.08 5.13
N LYS A 23 1.10 19.06 5.97
CA LYS A 23 0.82 18.86 7.40
C LYS A 23 -0.35 17.90 7.62
N TYR A 24 -1.47 18.13 6.92
CA TYR A 24 -2.63 17.25 7.05
C TYR A 24 -2.41 15.88 6.41
N PHE A 25 -1.72 15.83 5.27
CA PHE A 25 -1.37 14.56 4.64
C PHE A 25 -0.54 13.69 5.58
N LYS A 26 0.50 14.24 6.21
CA LYS A 26 1.30 13.52 7.22
C LYS A 26 0.43 13.02 8.37
N ARG A 27 -0.45 13.86 8.90
CA ARG A 27 -1.36 13.49 9.99
C ARG A 27 -2.28 12.32 9.60
N MET A 28 -2.87 12.38 8.41
CA MET A 28 -3.72 11.30 7.89
C MET A 28 -2.93 10.02 7.65
N LEU A 29 -1.71 10.13 7.09
CA LEU A 29 -0.82 8.98 6.91
C LEU A 29 -0.55 8.28 8.25
N PHE A 30 -0.15 9.03 9.28
CA PHE A 30 0.08 8.46 10.62
C PHE A 30 -1.19 7.82 11.20
N PHE A 31 -2.35 8.45 11.02
CA PHE A 31 -3.61 7.90 11.49
C PHE A 31 -3.92 6.55 10.82
N PHE A 32 -3.84 6.48 9.48
CA PHE A 32 -4.12 5.26 8.74
C PHE A 32 -3.10 4.15 8.99
N SER A 33 -1.83 4.50 9.24
CA SER A 33 -0.80 3.54 9.64
C SER A 33 -0.83 3.18 11.13
N SER A 34 -1.68 3.82 11.94
CA SER A 34 -1.74 3.56 13.38
C SER A 34 -2.48 2.26 13.68
N ASN A 35 -2.05 1.57 14.73
CA ASN A 35 -2.55 0.25 15.11
C ASN A 35 -4.08 0.13 15.28
N PRO A 36 -4.83 1.10 15.86
CA PRO A 36 -6.28 0.95 15.98
C PRO A 36 -7.02 1.02 14.63
N PHE A 37 -6.50 1.77 13.66
CA PHE A 37 -7.10 1.86 12.33
C PHE A 37 -6.61 0.72 11.43
N TYR A 38 -5.30 0.58 11.30
CA TYR A 38 -4.69 -0.40 10.40
C TYR A 38 -5.13 -1.82 10.76
N GLY A 39 -5.03 -2.21 12.03
CA GLY A 39 -5.37 -3.57 12.47
C GLY A 39 -6.86 -3.91 12.41
N SER A 40 -7.75 -2.90 12.39
CA SER A 40 -9.20 -3.14 12.27
C SER A 40 -9.71 -3.13 10.84
N GLN A 41 -9.09 -2.33 9.96
CA GLN A 41 -9.55 -2.15 8.58
C GLN A 41 -8.85 -3.07 7.58
N ILE A 42 -7.63 -3.52 7.88
CA ILE A 42 -6.85 -4.36 6.98
C ILE A 42 -6.83 -5.78 7.51
N VAL A 43 -7.48 -6.68 6.77
CA VAL A 43 -7.44 -8.12 7.00
C VAL A 43 -6.54 -8.74 5.95
N PHE A 44 -5.45 -9.36 6.40
CA PHE A 44 -4.58 -10.10 5.50
C PHE A 44 -5.18 -11.46 5.16
N PRO A 45 -5.02 -11.93 3.92
CA PRO A 45 -5.39 -13.28 3.57
C PRO A 45 -4.58 -14.29 4.40
N THR A 46 -5.26 -15.31 4.90
CA THR A 46 -4.69 -16.48 5.56
C THR A 46 -4.66 -17.67 4.60
N HIS A 47 -4.06 -18.78 5.00
CA HIS A 47 -4.12 -20.05 4.24
C HIS A 47 -5.54 -20.56 3.99
N GLU A 48 -6.51 -20.09 4.78
CA GLU A 48 -7.93 -20.45 4.64
C GLU A 48 -8.70 -19.49 3.72
N THR A 49 -8.06 -18.38 3.31
CA THR A 49 -8.73 -17.38 2.47
C THR A 49 -8.88 -17.94 1.04
N PRO A 50 -10.11 -18.06 0.53
CA PRO A 50 -10.33 -18.63 -0.80
C PRO A 50 -9.78 -17.72 -1.88
N ILE A 51 -9.25 -18.33 -2.94
CA ILE A 51 -8.82 -17.61 -4.14
C ILE A 51 -10.06 -17.01 -4.81
N SER A 52 -9.98 -15.75 -5.22
CA SER A 52 -11.07 -15.09 -5.94
C SER A 52 -11.45 -15.85 -7.22
N GLU A 53 -12.74 -16.05 -7.46
CA GLU A 53 -13.25 -16.66 -8.69
C GLU A 53 -12.74 -15.98 -9.97
N LYS A 54 -12.47 -14.67 -9.89
CA LYS A 54 -11.93 -13.90 -11.02
C LYS A 54 -10.50 -14.33 -11.38
N ILE A 55 -9.70 -14.73 -10.39
CA ILE A 55 -8.34 -15.24 -10.62
C ILE A 55 -8.42 -16.65 -11.20
N LEU A 56 -9.31 -17.49 -10.66
CA LEU A 56 -9.47 -18.89 -11.11
C LEU A 56 -10.01 -19.00 -12.54
N ASN A 57 -10.96 -18.13 -12.92
CA ASN A 57 -11.73 -18.29 -14.16
C ASN A 57 -11.22 -17.45 -15.34
N ASP A 58 -10.28 -16.51 -15.11
CA ASP A 58 -9.79 -15.62 -16.15
C ASP A 58 -8.42 -16.09 -16.68
N PRO A 59 -8.30 -16.46 -17.97
CA PRO A 59 -7.05 -16.92 -18.56
C PRO A 59 -5.89 -15.93 -18.45
N ARG A 60 -6.16 -14.63 -18.22
CA ARG A 60 -5.12 -13.62 -18.00
C ARG A 60 -4.35 -13.84 -16.70
N PHE A 61 -4.96 -14.50 -15.71
CA PHE A 61 -4.34 -14.79 -14.42
C PHE A 61 -3.77 -16.21 -14.30
N ARG A 62 -3.66 -16.96 -15.41
CA ARG A 62 -3.11 -18.32 -15.47
C ARG A 62 -1.71 -18.52 -14.89
N PHE A 63 -0.93 -17.45 -14.71
CA PHE A 63 0.40 -17.49 -14.11
C PHE A 63 0.39 -17.21 -12.59
N PHE A 64 -0.76 -16.85 -12.04
CA PHE A 64 -1.01 -16.60 -10.63
C PHE A 64 -1.68 -17.81 -9.97
N ASP A 65 -1.19 -19.02 -10.28
CA ASP A 65 -1.70 -20.24 -9.67
C ASP A 65 -1.51 -20.18 -8.15
N GLN A 66 -2.55 -20.54 -7.41
CA GLN A 66 -2.64 -20.44 -5.94
C GLN A 66 -2.39 -19.06 -5.33
N CYS A 67 -2.40 -17.99 -6.13
CA CYS A 67 -2.24 -16.64 -5.61
C CYS A 67 -3.52 -16.15 -4.93
N ILE A 68 -3.45 -15.87 -3.64
CA ILE A 68 -4.60 -15.34 -2.87
C ILE A 68 -4.83 -13.85 -3.17
N GLY A 69 -3.81 -13.15 -3.67
CA GLY A 69 -3.92 -11.78 -4.15
C GLY A 69 -2.57 -11.24 -4.61
N ALA A 70 -2.60 -10.13 -5.35
CA ALA A 70 -1.40 -9.34 -5.62
C ALA A 70 -1.23 -8.32 -4.49
N VAL A 71 -0.11 -8.38 -3.78
CA VAL A 71 0.30 -7.28 -2.92
C VAL A 71 0.82 -6.18 -3.84
N ASP A 72 -0.06 -5.27 -4.24
CA ASP A 72 0.40 -4.00 -4.80
C ASP A 72 1.16 -3.26 -3.69
N GLY A 73 2.41 -2.88 -3.96
CA GLY A 73 3.47 -2.59 -2.99
C GLY A 73 3.26 -1.34 -2.12
N THR A 74 2.03 -0.94 -1.86
CA THR A 74 1.72 0.41 -1.41
C THR A 74 1.34 0.50 0.07
N HIS A 75 1.14 -0.62 0.77
CA HIS A 75 0.60 -0.58 2.15
C HIS A 75 1.06 -1.67 3.14
N ILE A 76 2.12 -2.45 2.88
CA ILE A 76 2.67 -3.36 3.92
C ILE A 76 3.76 -2.63 4.72
N GLN A 77 3.67 -2.67 6.05
CA GLN A 77 4.86 -2.52 6.90
C GLN A 77 5.76 -3.73 6.65
N ALA A 78 6.58 -3.66 5.60
CA ALA A 78 7.62 -4.65 5.35
C ALA A 78 8.73 -4.39 6.37
N PHE A 79 8.63 -5.00 7.55
CA PHE A 79 9.72 -5.01 8.52
C PHE A 79 10.51 -6.29 8.28
N VAL A 80 11.66 -6.15 7.63
CA VAL A 80 12.62 -7.26 7.53
C VAL A 80 13.39 -7.29 8.86
N PRO A 81 13.56 -8.45 9.51
CA PRO A 81 14.43 -8.57 10.67
C PRO A 81 15.85 -8.10 10.33
N PRO A 82 16.58 -7.42 11.25
CA PRO A 82 17.92 -6.90 10.97
C PRO A 82 18.88 -7.93 10.37
N GLU A 83 18.69 -9.20 10.74
CA GLU A 83 19.48 -10.34 10.30
C GLU A 83 19.33 -10.62 8.81
N GLU A 84 18.24 -10.21 8.16
CA GLU A 84 17.96 -10.51 6.75
C GLU A 84 18.20 -9.30 5.82
N HIS A 85 18.60 -8.14 6.37
CA HIS A 85 18.80 -6.91 5.59
C HIS A 85 19.88 -7.03 4.52
N PHE A 86 20.90 -7.87 4.73
CA PHE A 86 22.01 -8.03 3.79
C PHE A 86 21.63 -8.74 2.49
N HIS A 87 20.49 -9.45 2.47
CA HIS A 87 19.95 -10.08 1.27
C HIS A 87 19.11 -9.13 0.41
N MET A 88 18.77 -7.94 0.92
CA MET A 88 18.00 -6.95 0.18
C MET A 88 18.92 -6.18 -0.78
N CYS A 89 18.81 -6.47 -2.07
CA CYS A 89 19.42 -5.66 -3.12
C CYS A 89 18.34 -4.83 -3.82
N ASN A 90 18.48 -3.51 -3.79
CA ASN A 90 17.68 -2.65 -4.68
C ASN A 90 18.05 -3.02 -6.13
N ARG A 91 17.13 -3.68 -6.86
CA ARG A 91 17.26 -3.73 -8.32
C ARG A 91 17.07 -2.31 -8.85
N LYS A 92 18.12 -1.78 -9.48
CA LYS A 92 18.03 -0.57 -10.31
C LYS A 92 17.24 -0.86 -11.58
#